data_AF-E0S8H8-F1
#
_entry.id   AF-E0S8H8-F1
#
_cell.length_a   1.000
_cell.length_b   1.000
_cell.length_c   1.000
_cell.angle_alpha   90.00
_cell.angle_beta   90.00
_cell.angle_gamma   90.00
#
_symmetry.space_group_name_H-M   'P 1'
#
loop_
_entity.id
_entity.type
_entity.pdbx_description
1 polymer ?
#
loop_
_entity_poly.entity_id
_entity_poly.type
_entity_poly.pdbx_seq_one_letter_code
_entity_poly.pdbx_strand_id
1 'polypeptide(L)'
;MNKEDDRDVTGVGKSDPAENRSRQKRARGGEGRGEKRDQSPEEILELSRSLRKRMQRILREDNANNQKGLPAIGKMESVEEISDILMNKGLQESLLDEGILNEIKGWLEPLPDKSMPNIKVKKRLLDVLKNMRIHKEHLVTSGVGKIVYFYTINPKEAKEIKSMAKTLVQKWTSEIFKPENDD
;
A
#
# COMPACT_ATOMS: atom_id res chain seq x y z
N MET A 1 -57.14 62.38 0.45
CA MET A 1 -56.68 62.39 -0.95
C MET A 1 -56.44 60.95 -1.39
N ASN A 2 -57.34 60.40 -2.21
CA ASN A 2 -57.27 59.08 -2.87
C ASN A 2 -56.24 59.16 -4.03
N LYS A 3 -55.25 58.26 -4.10
CA LYS A 3 -55.22 56.95 -4.80
C LYS A 3 -55.31 57.02 -6.34
N GLU A 4 -54.27 56.43 -6.95
CA GLU A 4 -54.25 55.70 -8.24
C GLU A 4 -54.53 56.59 -9.48
N ASP A 5 -54.00 56.40 -10.68
CA ASP A 5 -53.27 55.33 -11.36
C ASP A 5 -52.77 55.94 -12.70
N ASP A 6 -51.93 55.21 -13.43
CA ASP A 6 -51.73 55.21 -14.91
C ASP A 6 -50.24 55.16 -15.28
N ARG A 7 -49.69 53.98 -15.63
CA ARG A 7 -49.83 53.25 -16.92
C ARG A 7 -49.17 54.00 -18.08
N ASP A 8 -48.64 53.39 -19.14
CA ASP A 8 -48.15 52.06 -19.51
C ASP A 8 -47.79 52.18 -21.01
N VAL A 9 -46.91 51.32 -21.50
CA VAL A 9 -46.84 50.77 -22.87
C VAL A 9 -46.72 51.70 -24.10
N THR A 10 -45.63 51.49 -24.86
CA THR A 10 -45.63 50.91 -26.23
C THR A 10 -44.29 50.13 -26.37
N GLY A 11 -44.21 48.85 -26.77
CA GLY A 11 -44.77 48.17 -27.94
C GLY A 11 -43.64 47.97 -28.98
N VAL A 12 -42.77 46.95 -28.84
CA VAL A 12 -42.77 45.63 -29.51
C VAL A 12 -42.87 45.65 -31.05
N GLY A 13 -41.84 45.08 -31.70
CA GLY A 13 -41.88 44.48 -33.05
C GLY A 13 -40.66 44.84 -33.92
N LYS A 14 -39.90 43.95 -34.56
CA LYS A 14 -40.06 42.52 -34.86
C LYS A 14 -38.68 41.91 -35.25
N SER A 15 -38.51 40.64 -34.85
CA SER A 15 -37.90 39.48 -35.56
C SER A 15 -36.42 39.44 -36.03
N ASP A 16 -35.72 38.46 -35.44
CA ASP A 16 -34.52 37.65 -35.80
C ASP A 16 -34.38 37.26 -37.30
N PRO A 17 -33.28 36.61 -37.82
CA PRO A 17 -32.28 35.78 -37.14
C PRO A 17 -30.81 35.76 -37.70
N ALA A 18 -29.95 35.02 -36.98
CA ALA A 18 -28.85 34.17 -37.45
C ALA A 18 -27.47 34.76 -37.89
N GLU A 19 -26.45 34.12 -37.31
CA GLU A 19 -25.10 33.84 -37.87
C GLU A 19 -24.10 34.98 -38.13
N ASN A 20 -23.07 35.09 -37.28
CA ASN A 20 -21.67 34.83 -37.69
C ASN A 20 -20.73 34.78 -36.47
N ARG A 21 -20.52 33.59 -35.88
CA ARG A 21 -19.40 33.35 -34.95
C ARG A 21 -18.27 32.68 -35.72
N SER A 22 -17.19 33.42 -36.01
CA SER A 22 -15.95 32.85 -36.51
C SER A 22 -14.70 33.63 -36.07
N ARG A 23 -13.84 32.95 -35.30
CA ARG A 23 -12.35 32.97 -35.29
C ARG A 23 -11.69 34.24 -34.72
N GLN A 24 -10.86 34.18 -33.68
CA GLN A 24 -9.46 33.68 -33.69
C GLN A 24 -8.94 33.52 -32.22
N LYS A 25 -8.64 32.32 -31.67
CA LYS A 25 -7.29 31.72 -31.44
C LYS A 25 -6.17 32.76 -31.15
N ARG A 26 -5.27 32.69 -30.15
CA ARG A 26 -4.69 31.65 -29.26
C ARG A 26 -3.61 32.31 -28.36
N ALA A 27 -3.39 31.83 -27.13
CA ALA A 27 -2.08 31.58 -26.47
C ALA A 27 -2.35 31.13 -25.01
N ARG A 28 -2.45 29.83 -24.70
CA ARG A 28 -1.36 28.92 -24.27
C ARG A 28 -0.53 29.44 -23.09
N GLY A 29 -1.01 29.15 -21.89
CA GLY A 29 -0.23 29.10 -20.64
C GLY A 29 -0.70 27.90 -19.83
N GLY A 30 -0.42 26.69 -20.31
CA GLY A 30 -0.59 25.46 -19.53
C GLY A 30 0.74 25.15 -18.87
N GLU A 31 0.88 25.56 -17.61
CA GLU A 31 2.02 25.19 -16.78
C GLU A 31 2.10 23.67 -16.65
N GLY A 32 3.33 23.16 -16.67
CA GLY A 32 3.68 21.78 -16.90
C GLY A 32 2.95 20.80 -15.98
N ARG A 33 2.21 19.88 -16.60
CA ARG A 33 2.11 18.52 -16.05
C ARG A 33 3.53 17.96 -16.08
N GLY A 34 4.22 17.97 -14.94
CA GLY A 34 5.46 17.23 -14.79
C GLY A 34 5.24 15.81 -15.28
N GLU A 35 5.97 15.41 -16.33
CA GLU A 35 6.08 14.01 -16.70
C GLU A 35 6.56 13.28 -15.46
N LYS A 36 5.68 12.46 -14.85
CA LYS A 36 6.14 11.44 -13.92
C LYS A 36 7.08 10.57 -14.74
N ARG A 37 8.39 10.72 -14.54
CA ARG A 37 9.37 9.82 -15.14
C ARG A 37 9.03 8.43 -14.62
N ASP A 38 8.62 7.55 -15.52
CA ASP A 38 8.51 6.14 -15.20
C ASP A 38 9.91 5.64 -14.81
N GLN A 39 9.99 4.98 -13.65
CA GLN A 39 11.24 4.47 -13.11
C GLN A 39 11.76 3.36 -14.03
N SER A 40 13.07 3.34 -14.31
CA SER A 40 13.63 2.27 -15.15
C SER A 40 13.57 0.92 -14.42
N PRO A 41 13.57 -0.22 -15.14
CA PRO A 41 13.65 -1.54 -14.51
C PRO A 41 14.85 -1.69 -13.56
N GLU A 42 16.00 -1.12 -13.91
CA GLU A 42 17.21 -1.11 -13.07
C GLU A 42 17.02 -0.28 -11.80
N GLU A 43 16.34 0.87 -11.89
CA GLU A 43 16.02 1.69 -10.73
C GLU A 43 15.06 0.98 -9.78
N ILE A 44 14.02 0.32 -10.32
CA ILE A 44 13.07 -0.49 -9.54
C ILE A 44 13.80 -1.61 -8.80
N LEU A 45 14.68 -2.33 -9.51
CA LEU A 45 15.46 -3.43 -8.94
C LEU A 45 16.38 -2.95 -7.81
N GLU A 46 17.10 -1.84 -8.01
CA GLU A 46 17.98 -1.30 -6.98
C GLU A 46 17.21 -0.80 -5.76
N LEU A 47 16.05 -0.18 -5.96
CA LEU A 47 15.16 0.21 -4.85
C LEU A 47 14.68 -1.00 -4.05
N SER A 48 14.26 -2.07 -4.72
CA SER A 48 13.85 -3.32 -4.08
C SER A 48 14.97 -3.93 -3.24
N ARG A 49 16.18 -4.01 -3.80
CA ARG A 49 17.38 -4.50 -3.10
C ARG A 49 17.77 -3.64 -1.91
N SER A 50 17.70 -2.32 -2.07
CA SER A 50 18.00 -1.36 -1.02
C SER A 50 17.01 -1.51 0.14
N LEU A 51 15.72 -1.61 -0.14
CA LEU A 51 14.69 -1.82 0.88
C LEU A 51 14.93 -3.13 1.64
N ARG A 52 15.20 -4.23 0.91
CA ARG A 52 15.50 -5.53 1.50
C ARG A 52 16.70 -5.45 2.45
N LYS A 53 17.82 -4.90 1.99
CA LYS A 53 19.04 -4.71 2.81
C LYS A 53 18.76 -3.86 4.05
N ARG A 54 17.95 -2.80 3.91
CA ARG A 54 17.52 -1.95 5.04
C ARG A 54 16.74 -2.74 6.07
N MET A 55 15.75 -3.53 5.65
CA MET A 55 14.96 -4.38 6.56
C MET A 55 15.83 -5.42 7.28
N GLN A 56 16.79 -6.04 6.59
CA GLN A 56 17.73 -7.00 7.17
C GLN A 56 18.65 -6.35 8.21
N ARG A 57 19.12 -5.13 7.95
CA ARG A 57 19.97 -4.39 8.90
C ARG A 57 19.21 -4.09 10.19
N ILE A 58 18.01 -3.50 10.08
CA ILE A 58 17.17 -3.16 11.24
C ILE A 58 16.85 -4.41 12.07
N LEU A 59 16.50 -5.52 11.42
CA LEU A 59 16.24 -6.78 12.12
C LEU A 59 17.46 -7.27 12.92
N ARG A 60 18.66 -7.25 12.30
CA ARG A 60 19.90 -7.67 12.95
C ARG A 60 20.25 -6.77 14.14
N GLU A 61 20.14 -5.46 13.97
CA GLU A 61 20.42 -4.47 15.02
C GLU A 61 19.47 -4.62 16.21
N ASP A 62 18.16 -4.71 15.95
CA ASP A 62 17.17 -4.92 17.01
C ASP A 62 17.39 -6.25 17.75
N ASN A 63 17.70 -7.33 17.03
CA ASN A 63 17.98 -8.63 17.65
C ASN A 63 19.26 -8.58 18.50
N ALA A 64 20.31 -7.90 18.02
CA ALA A 64 21.54 -7.72 18.78
C ALA A 64 21.32 -6.86 20.04
N ASN A 65 20.50 -5.80 19.95
CA ASN A 65 20.15 -4.98 21.10
C ASN A 65 19.31 -5.77 22.11
N ASN A 66 18.31 -6.52 21.65
CA ASN A 66 17.48 -7.38 22.50
C ASN A 66 18.33 -8.40 23.29
N GLN A 67 19.28 -9.07 22.62
CA GLN A 67 20.21 -10.01 23.29
C GLN A 67 21.09 -9.34 24.35
N LYS A 68 21.45 -8.07 24.15
CA LYS A 68 22.23 -7.27 25.11
C LYS A 68 21.36 -6.64 26.21
N GLY A 69 20.04 -6.86 26.20
CA GLY A 69 19.10 -6.17 27.10
C GLY A 69 18.96 -4.67 26.81
N LEU A 70 19.35 -4.23 25.62
CA LEU A 70 19.22 -2.84 25.17
C LEU A 70 17.90 -2.62 24.42
N PRO A 71 17.39 -1.37 24.36
CA PRO A 71 16.21 -1.05 23.57
C PRO A 71 16.36 -1.44 22.08
N ALA A 72 15.35 -2.15 21.56
CA ALA A 72 15.28 -2.63 20.18
C ALA A 72 14.08 -1.98 19.47
N ILE A 73 14.22 -0.70 19.12
CA ILE A 73 13.13 0.16 18.64
C ILE A 73 13.12 0.35 17.12
N GLY A 74 14.15 -0.11 16.39
CA GLY A 74 14.33 0.20 14.97
C GLY A 74 13.17 -0.29 14.10
N LYS A 75 12.64 -1.49 14.38
CA LYS A 75 11.43 -1.98 13.70
C LYS A 75 10.23 -1.08 13.94
N MET A 76 10.00 -0.63 15.18
CA MET A 76 8.85 0.20 15.52
C MET A 76 8.89 1.58 14.87
N GLU A 77 10.07 2.17 14.78
CA GLU A 77 10.27 3.50 14.18
C GLU A 77 10.13 3.45 12.66
N SER A 78 10.62 2.38 12.03
CA SER A 78 10.69 2.29 10.56
C SER A 78 9.48 1.62 9.91
N VAL A 79 8.61 0.92 10.66
CA VAL A 79 7.56 0.07 10.05
C VAL A 79 6.56 0.86 9.22
N GLU A 80 6.22 2.09 9.58
CA GLU A 80 5.23 2.88 8.82
C GLU A 80 5.74 3.21 7.41
N GLU A 81 6.93 3.83 7.35
CA GLU A 81 7.60 4.21 6.11
C GLU A 81 7.88 2.98 5.23
N ILE A 82 8.44 1.92 5.81
CA ILE A 82 8.74 0.69 5.07
C ILE A 82 7.47 0.08 4.49
N SER A 83 6.37 0.11 5.24
CA SER A 83 5.10 -0.46 4.77
C SER A 83 4.50 0.32 3.61
N ASP A 84 4.66 1.64 3.58
CA ASP A 84 4.24 2.46 2.44
C ASP A 84 5.02 2.08 1.17
N ILE A 85 6.33 1.82 1.29
CA ILE A 85 7.17 1.36 0.17
C ILE A 85 6.73 -0.05 -0.28
N LEU A 86 6.51 -0.98 0.66
CA LEU A 86 6.06 -2.35 0.37
C LEU A 86 4.70 -2.38 -0.35
N MET A 87 3.85 -1.39 -0.13
CA MET A 87 2.54 -1.26 -0.78
C MET A 87 2.60 -0.56 -2.14
N ASN A 88 3.76 -0.06 -2.57
CA ASN A 88 3.91 0.54 -3.89
C ASN A 88 3.76 -0.53 -4.99
N LYS A 89 2.66 -0.45 -5.75
CA LYS A 89 2.34 -1.38 -6.84
C LYS A 89 3.45 -1.51 -7.90
N GLY A 90 4.17 -0.43 -8.19
CA GLY A 90 5.28 -0.43 -9.17
C GLY A 90 6.51 -1.19 -8.69
N LEU A 91 6.65 -1.42 -7.38
CA LEU A 91 7.77 -2.17 -6.80
C LEU A 91 7.39 -3.62 -6.45
N GLN A 92 6.10 -3.97 -6.37
CA GLN A 92 5.68 -5.24 -5.75
C GLN A 92 6.25 -6.48 -6.41
N GLU A 93 6.29 -6.53 -7.75
CA GLU A 93 6.83 -7.68 -8.48
C GLU A 93 8.33 -7.85 -8.19
N SER A 94 9.12 -6.80 -8.41
CA SER A 94 10.55 -6.80 -8.10
C SER A 94 10.86 -7.08 -6.62
N LEU A 95 10.02 -6.62 -5.69
CA LEU A 95 10.16 -6.91 -4.26
C LEU A 95 9.92 -8.39 -3.96
N LEU A 96 8.93 -9.02 -4.60
CA LEU A 96 8.65 -10.44 -4.45
C LEU A 96 9.80 -11.30 -5.02
N ASP A 97 10.30 -10.95 -6.20
CA ASP A 97 11.43 -11.63 -6.86
C ASP A 97 12.71 -11.54 -6.03
N GLU A 98 12.98 -10.38 -5.46
CA GLU A 98 14.12 -10.17 -4.56
C GLU A 98 13.91 -10.81 -3.17
N GLY A 99 12.76 -11.44 -2.92
CA GLY A 99 12.51 -12.28 -1.76
C GLY A 99 12.15 -11.53 -0.49
N ILE A 100 11.53 -10.34 -0.60
CA ILE A 100 11.18 -9.46 0.52
C ILE A 100 10.36 -10.13 1.63
N LEU A 101 9.62 -11.19 1.30
CA LEU A 101 8.81 -11.94 2.25
C LEU A 101 9.66 -12.63 3.33
N ASN A 102 10.94 -12.90 3.06
CA ASN A 102 11.87 -13.42 4.06
C ASN A 102 12.10 -12.41 5.18
N GLU A 103 12.23 -11.13 4.82
CA GLU A 103 12.44 -10.04 5.76
C GLU A 103 11.16 -9.74 6.53
N ILE A 104 9.99 -9.74 5.87
CA ILE A 104 8.70 -9.61 6.56
C ILE A 104 8.50 -10.75 7.56
N LYS A 105 8.83 -11.99 7.18
CA LYS A 105 8.80 -13.15 8.08
C LYS A 105 9.68 -12.91 9.32
N GLY A 106 10.95 -12.53 9.12
CA GLY A 106 11.87 -12.29 10.24
C GLY A 106 11.42 -11.16 11.17
N TRP A 107 10.75 -10.12 10.64
CA TRP A 107 10.17 -9.05 11.45
C TRP A 107 8.96 -9.48 12.29
N LEU A 108 8.29 -10.55 11.87
CA LEU A 108 7.11 -11.13 12.51
C LEU A 108 7.46 -12.31 13.43
N GLU A 109 8.68 -12.85 13.36
CA GLU A 109 9.16 -13.92 14.23
C GLU A 109 9.45 -13.42 15.66
N PRO A 110 9.44 -14.32 16.67
CA PRO A 110 9.83 -13.97 18.03
C PRO A 110 11.25 -13.39 18.09
N LEU A 111 11.46 -12.46 19.01
CA LEU A 111 12.77 -11.91 19.33
C LEU A 111 13.65 -12.98 20.02
N PRO A 112 14.98 -12.76 20.11
CA PRO A 112 15.88 -13.69 20.79
C PRO A 112 15.49 -14.06 22.22
N ASP A 113 14.87 -13.14 22.97
CA ASP A 113 14.31 -13.37 24.32
C ASP A 113 12.95 -14.10 24.32
N LYS A 114 12.47 -14.56 23.15
CA LYS A 114 11.18 -15.22 22.89
C LYS A 114 9.95 -14.31 23.05
N SER A 115 10.14 -13.01 23.25
CA SER A 115 9.04 -12.05 23.18
C SER A 115 8.56 -11.87 21.74
N MET A 116 7.29 -11.50 21.57
CA MET A 116 6.74 -11.22 20.24
C MET A 116 7.02 -9.76 19.85
N PRO A 117 7.18 -9.45 18.56
CA PRO A 117 7.32 -8.09 18.10
C PRO A 117 6.11 -7.24 18.49
N ASN A 118 6.34 -5.93 18.58
CA ASN A 118 5.33 -4.96 18.99
C ASN A 118 4.06 -5.07 18.14
N ILE A 119 2.88 -4.89 18.76
CA ILE A 119 1.58 -4.98 18.08
C ILE A 119 1.46 -4.06 16.87
N LYS A 120 2.06 -2.87 16.90
CA LYS A 120 2.10 -1.94 15.76
C LYS A 120 2.78 -2.57 14.55
N VAL A 121 3.94 -3.19 14.77
CA VAL A 121 4.70 -3.89 13.72
C VAL A 121 3.87 -5.04 13.14
N LYS A 122 3.25 -5.85 14.01
CA LYS A 122 2.41 -6.97 13.60
C LYS A 122 1.23 -6.52 12.74
N LYS A 123 0.44 -5.54 13.21
CA LYS A 123 -0.72 -5.02 12.46
C LYS A 123 -0.32 -4.55 11.08
N ARG A 124 0.72 -3.71 11.02
CA ARG A 124 1.13 -3.08 9.77
C ARG A 124 1.64 -4.11 8.75
N LEU A 125 2.48 -5.05 9.17
CA LEU A 125 3.00 -6.07 8.26
C LEU A 125 1.94 -7.10 7.82
N LEU A 126 0.98 -7.45 8.69
CA LEU A 126 -0.16 -8.29 8.28
C LEU A 126 -1.06 -7.56 7.27
N ASP A 127 -1.23 -6.25 7.39
CA ASP A 127 -1.95 -5.46 6.40
C ASP A 127 -1.19 -5.37 5.06
N VAL A 128 0.13 -5.18 5.09
CA VAL A 128 0.96 -5.26 3.87
C VAL A 128 0.78 -6.60 3.17
N LEU A 129 0.94 -7.72 3.91
CA LEU A 129 0.78 -9.07 3.36
C LEU A 129 -0.61 -9.30 2.75
N LYS A 130 -1.66 -8.66 3.31
CA LYS A 130 -3.03 -8.77 2.80
C LYS A 130 -3.18 -8.10 1.43
N ASN A 131 -2.47 -7.00 1.20
CA ASN A 131 -2.59 -6.17 0.01
C ASN A 131 -1.58 -6.54 -1.11
N MET A 132 -0.55 -7.33 -0.81
CA MET A 132 0.38 -7.85 -1.81
C MET A 132 -0.22 -8.99 -2.65
N ARG A 133 0.19 -9.07 -3.92
CA ARG A 133 -0.12 -10.18 -4.83
C ARG A 133 0.82 -11.37 -4.60
N ILE A 134 0.62 -12.07 -3.48
CA ILE A 134 1.45 -13.21 -3.09
C ILE A 134 0.88 -14.50 -3.70
N HIS A 135 1.71 -15.24 -4.45
CA HIS A 135 1.39 -16.52 -5.07
C HIS A 135 1.97 -17.69 -4.27
N LYS A 136 1.57 -18.91 -4.64
CA LYS A 136 1.98 -20.16 -3.96
C LYS A 136 3.50 -20.29 -3.83
N GLU A 137 4.24 -20.02 -4.90
CA GLU A 137 5.70 -20.11 -4.91
C GLU A 137 6.34 -19.15 -3.89
N HIS A 138 5.87 -17.91 -3.80
CA HIS A 138 6.34 -16.92 -2.83
C HIS A 138 6.14 -17.40 -1.38
N LEU A 139 5.03 -18.08 -1.10
CA LEU A 139 4.74 -18.64 0.23
C LEU A 139 5.65 -19.82 0.56
N VAL A 140 5.89 -20.71 -0.40
CA VAL A 140 6.74 -21.89 -0.25
C VAL A 140 8.20 -21.49 -0.03
N THR A 141 8.73 -20.60 -0.88
CA THR A 141 10.14 -20.18 -0.81
C THR A 141 10.43 -19.36 0.45
N SER A 142 9.54 -18.44 0.83
CA SER A 142 9.77 -17.59 2.01
C SER A 142 9.44 -18.29 3.33
N GLY A 143 8.46 -19.20 3.34
CA GLY A 143 7.91 -19.79 4.54
C GLY A 143 7.11 -18.81 5.42
N VAL A 144 6.77 -17.61 4.93
CA VAL A 144 6.02 -16.59 5.70
C VAL A 144 4.65 -17.10 6.18
N GLY A 145 4.05 -18.04 5.47
CA GLY A 145 2.80 -18.68 5.89
C GLY A 145 2.88 -19.36 7.25
N LYS A 146 4.06 -19.88 7.65
CA LYS A 146 4.25 -20.56 8.94
C LYS A 146 4.12 -19.59 10.12
N ILE A 147 4.76 -18.42 10.04
CA ILE A 147 4.67 -17.42 11.12
C ILE A 147 3.29 -16.79 11.18
N VAL A 148 2.63 -16.56 10.03
CA VAL A 148 1.25 -16.07 10.00
C VAL A 148 0.29 -17.10 10.60
N TYR A 149 0.45 -18.38 10.28
CA TYR A 149 -0.33 -19.44 10.91
C TYR A 149 -0.13 -19.49 12.43
N PHE A 150 1.11 -19.35 12.92
CA PHE A 150 1.40 -19.29 14.35
C PHE A 150 0.59 -18.19 15.07
N TYR A 151 0.44 -17.00 14.47
CA TYR A 151 -0.40 -15.94 15.03
C TYR A 151 -1.88 -16.34 15.19
N THR A 152 -2.40 -17.24 14.37
CA THR A 152 -3.80 -17.70 14.46
C THR A 152 -4.06 -18.56 15.71
N ILE A 153 -3.04 -19.31 16.15
CA ILE A 153 -3.12 -20.29 17.24
C ILE A 153 -2.47 -19.82 18.54
N ASN A 154 -1.65 -18.76 18.52
CA ASN A 154 -0.98 -18.26 19.72
C ASN A 154 -1.99 -17.78 20.79
N PRO A 155 -2.14 -18.44 21.95
CA PRO A 155 -3.14 -18.08 22.94
C PRO A 155 -2.94 -16.67 23.49
N LYS A 156 -1.69 -16.19 23.57
CA LYS A 156 -1.31 -14.89 24.13
C LYS A 156 -1.49 -13.72 23.15
N GLU A 157 -1.89 -13.98 21.91
CA GLU A 157 -2.01 -12.94 20.89
C GLU A 157 -3.33 -12.16 20.99
N ALA A 158 -3.27 -10.88 20.63
CA ALA A 158 -4.43 -10.00 20.58
C ALA A 158 -5.49 -10.50 19.58
N LYS A 159 -6.78 -10.35 19.92
CA LYS A 159 -7.91 -10.83 19.09
C LYS A 159 -7.86 -10.28 17.66
N GLU A 160 -7.48 -9.02 17.51
CA GLU A 160 -7.37 -8.34 16.21
C GLU A 160 -6.27 -8.97 15.34
N ILE A 161 -5.08 -9.20 15.89
CA ILE A 161 -3.97 -9.85 15.18
C ILE A 161 -4.36 -11.27 14.77
N LYS A 162 -5.01 -12.03 15.66
CA LYS A 162 -5.54 -13.37 15.34
C LYS A 162 -6.51 -13.32 14.17
N SER A 163 -7.42 -12.35 14.16
CA SER A 163 -8.41 -12.17 13.09
C SER A 163 -7.73 -11.88 11.75
N MET A 164 -6.79 -10.92 11.72
CA MET A 164 -6.03 -10.59 10.51
C MET A 164 -5.26 -11.79 9.96
N ALA A 165 -4.58 -12.54 10.84
CA ALA A 165 -3.83 -13.73 10.46
C ALA A 165 -4.74 -14.84 9.92
N LYS A 166 -5.92 -15.07 10.53
CA LYS A 166 -6.89 -16.05 10.03
C LYS A 166 -7.38 -15.71 8.63
N THR A 167 -7.72 -14.45 8.39
CA THR A 167 -8.13 -13.97 7.06
C THR A 167 -7.03 -14.19 6.02
N LEU A 168 -5.76 -13.93 6.37
CA LEU A 168 -4.62 -14.19 5.48
C LEU A 168 -4.44 -15.68 5.17
N VAL A 169 -4.48 -16.54 6.19
CA VAL A 169 -4.36 -17.99 6.01
C VAL A 169 -5.49 -18.51 5.11
N GLN A 170 -6.73 -18.06 5.34
CA GLN A 170 -7.86 -18.42 4.48
C GLN A 170 -7.66 -17.94 3.05
N LYS A 171 -7.27 -16.68 2.83
CA LYS A 171 -6.98 -16.12 1.50
C LYS A 171 -5.97 -17.00 0.77
N TRP A 172 -4.81 -17.25 1.37
CA TRP A 172 -3.74 -18.02 0.73
C TRP A 172 -4.11 -19.48 0.51
N THR A 173 -4.84 -20.09 1.45
CA THR A 173 -5.36 -21.46 1.29
C THR A 173 -6.29 -21.53 0.09
N SER A 174 -7.25 -20.60 -0.02
CA SER A 174 -8.17 -20.55 -1.16
C SER A 174 -7.44 -20.34 -2.48
N GLU A 175 -6.42 -19.47 -2.55
CA GLU A 175 -5.64 -19.28 -3.79
C GLU A 175 -4.85 -20.54 -4.20
N ILE A 176 -4.40 -21.35 -3.24
CA ILE A 176 -3.65 -22.60 -3.53
C ILE A 176 -4.55 -23.71 -4.07
N PHE A 177 -5.82 -23.75 -3.64
CA PHE A 177 -6.78 -24.80 -4.00
C PHE A 177 -7.76 -24.40 -5.11
N LYS A 178 -7.63 -23.19 -5.69
CA LYS A 178 -8.37 -22.86 -6.91
C LYS A 178 -7.89 -23.78 -8.04
N PRO A 179 -8.80 -24.49 -8.74
CA PRO A 179 -8.42 -25.22 -9.93
C PRO A 179 -7.82 -24.24 -10.93
N GLU A 180 -6.70 -24.61 -11.58
CA GLU A 180 -6.29 -23.97 -12.82
C GLU A 180 -7.47 -24.16 -13.78
N ASN A 181 -8.17 -23.07 -14.10
CA ASN A 181 -9.09 -23.13 -15.23
C ASN A 181 -8.19 -23.28 -16.47
N ASP A 182 -8.14 -24.49 -16.99
CA ASP A 182 -7.68 -24.78 -18.35
C ASP A 182 -8.63 -24.04 -19.31
N ASP A 183 -8.22 -22.85 -19.75
CA ASP A 183 -8.76 -22.16 -20.94
C ASP A 183 -7.87 -22.45 -22.16
#